data_AF-A0A6N8FX89-F1
#
_entry.id   AF-A0A6N8FX89-F1
#
_cell.length_a   1.000
_cell.length_b   1.000
_cell.length_c   1.000
_cell.angle_alpha   90.00
_cell.angle_beta   90.00
_cell.angle_gamma   90.00
#
_symmetry.space_group_name_H-M   'P 1'
#
loop_
_entity.id
_entity.type
_entity.pdbx_description
1 polymer ?
#
loop_
_entity_poly.entity_id
_entity_poly.type
_entity_poly.pdbx_seq_one_letter_code
_entity_poly.pdbx_strand_id
1 'polypeptide(L)' 'MSRQEIEEMLDLSELKQTRVYQEALEEGLEPGLEQGLERGREEGKLAAVPLLLEAGMTVEQIAERLGIDLEVVRRVAQQ' A
#
# COMPACT_ATOMS: atom_id res chain seq x y z
N MET A 1 -20.68 -21.61 -3.58
CA MET A 1 -21.25 -20.27 -3.78
C MET A 1 -20.16 -19.32 -4.21
N SER A 2 -20.27 -18.74 -5.40
CA SER A 2 -19.38 -17.74 -5.95
C SER A 2 -19.86 -16.33 -5.57
N ARG A 3 -18.94 -15.35 -5.66
CA ARG A 3 -19.29 -13.92 -5.49
C ARG A 3 -20.44 -13.49 -6.41
N GLN A 4 -20.49 -14.05 -7.61
CA GLN A 4 -21.48 -13.72 -8.62
C GLN A 4 -22.86 -14.29 -8.27
N GLU A 5 -22.92 -15.54 -7.77
CA GLU A 5 -24.15 -16.14 -7.25
C GLU A 5 -24.71 -15.36 -6.04
N ILE A 6 -23.83 -14.84 -5.18
CA ILE A 6 -24.24 -13.99 -4.04
C ILE A 6 -24.74 -12.61 -4.51
N GLU A 7 -24.09 -12.02 -5.53
CA GLU A 7 -24.52 -10.75 -6.13
C GLU A 7 -25.93 -10.85 -6.73
N GLU A 8 -26.24 -11.96 -7.39
CA GLU A 8 -27.58 -12.25 -7.94
C GLU A 8 -28.61 -12.53 -6.85
N MET A 9 -28.27 -13.28 -5.80
CA MET A 9 -29.21 -13.59 -4.72
C MET A 9 -29.58 -12.38 -3.83
N LEU A 10 -28.69 -11.39 -3.74
CA LEU A 10 -28.87 -10.21 -2.88
C LEU A 10 -29.20 -8.93 -3.67
N ASP A 11 -29.44 -9.04 -4.98
CA ASP A 11 -29.69 -7.91 -5.88
C ASP A 11 -28.70 -6.75 -5.65
N LEU A 12 -27.40 -7.08 -5.53
CA LEU A 12 -26.37 -6.08 -5.17
C LEU A 12 -26.26 -4.94 -6.19
N SER A 13 -26.79 -5.12 -7.39
CA SER A 13 -26.95 -4.07 -8.40
C SER A 13 -27.91 -2.94 -7.97
N GLU A 14 -28.99 -3.27 -7.26
CA GLU A 14 -29.90 -2.28 -6.68
C GLU A 14 -29.29 -1.64 -5.43
N LEU A 15 -28.63 -2.46 -4.58
CA LEU A 15 -27.94 -1.97 -3.40
C LEU A 15 -26.89 -0.89 -3.75
N LYS A 16 -26.12 -1.11 -4.83
CA LYS A 16 -25.09 -0.17 -5.31
C LYS A 16 -25.63 1.22 -5.68
N GLN A 17 -26.91 1.31 -6.04
CA GLN A 17 -27.58 2.58 -6.36
C GLN A 17 -28.09 3.30 -5.11
N THR A 18 -28.15 2.63 -3.96
CA THR A 18 -28.61 3.27 -2.73
C THR A 18 -27.58 4.27 -2.23
N ARG A 19 -28.09 5.34 -1.61
CA ARG A 19 -27.27 6.37 -0.99
C ARG A 19 -26.35 5.81 0.11
N VAL A 20 -26.85 4.88 0.92
CA VAL A 20 -26.08 4.23 1.99
C VAL A 20 -24.86 3.47 1.43
N TYR A 21 -25.02 2.79 0.29
CA TYR A 21 -23.89 2.10 -0.34
C TYR A 21 -22.86 3.08 -0.89
N GLN A 22 -23.30 4.16 -1.52
CA GLN A 22 -22.40 5.20 -2.07
C GLN A 22 -21.64 5.90 -0.94
N GLU A 23 -22.33 6.28 0.14
CA GLU A 23 -21.71 6.84 1.34
C GLU A 23 -20.68 5.87 1.93
N ALA A 24 -21.02 4.59 2.08
CA ALA A 24 -20.08 3.58 2.59
C ALA A 24 -18.86 3.37 1.66
N LEU A 25 -19.03 3.49 0.35
CA LEU A 25 -17.92 3.43 -0.61
C LEU A 25 -17.02 4.66 -0.47
N GLU A 26 -17.61 5.85 -0.39
CA GLU A 26 -16.88 7.11 -0.18
C GLU A 26 -16.11 7.11 1.14
N GLU A 27 -16.75 6.69 2.24
CA GLU A 27 -16.13 6.53 3.55
C GLU A 27 -14.96 5.53 3.53
N GLY A 28 -15.05 4.49 2.69
CA GLY A 28 -13.98 3.50 2.54
C GLY A 28 -12.82 3.95 1.64
N LEU A 29 -13.06 4.89 0.72
CA LEU A 29 -12.04 5.34 -0.24
C LEU A 29 -10.92 6.14 0.42
N GLU A 30 -11.25 7.05 1.34
CA GLU A 30 -10.26 7.88 2.02
C GLU A 30 -9.25 7.06 2.85
N PRO A 31 -9.65 6.18 3.79
CA PRO A 31 -8.69 5.33 4.51
C PRO A 31 -7.98 4.34 3.58
N GLY A 32 -8.66 3.86 2.53
CA GLY A 32 -8.04 2.98 1.54
C GLY A 32 -6.91 3.67 0.76
N LEU A 33 -7.13 4.93 0.36
CA LEU A 33 -6.13 5.74 -0.32
C LEU A 33 -4.96 6.07 0.62
N GLU A 34 -5.24 6.44 1.86
CA GLU A 34 -4.21 6.74 2.86
C GLU A 34 -3.31 5.51 3.10
N GLN A 35 -3.90 4.34 3.35
CA GLN A 35 -3.15 3.09 3.51
C GLN A 35 -2.35 2.73 2.25
N GLY A 36 -2.93 2.93 1.06
CA GLY A 36 -2.26 2.68 -0.20
C GLY A 36 -1.05 3.58 -0.42
N LEU A 37 -1.19 4.87 -0.12
CA LEU A 37 -0.10 5.85 -0.22
C LEU A 37 1.00 5.58 0.79
N GLU A 38 0.65 5.22 2.03
CA GLU A 38 1.63 4.88 3.06
C GLU A 38 2.46 3.66 2.67
N ARG A 39 1.80 2.57 2.26
CA ARG A 39 2.48 1.35 1.78
C ARG A 39 3.36 1.65 0.57
N GLY A 40 2.83 2.37 -0.43
CA GLY A 40 3.59 2.74 -1.62
C GLY A 40 4.83 3.58 -1.29
N ARG A 41 4.74 4.47 -0.29
CA ARG A 41 5.89 5.25 0.18
C ARG A 41 6.94 4.35 0.85
N GLU A 42 6.54 3.40 1.68
CA GLU A 42 7.45 2.45 2.32
C GLU A 42 8.14 1.53 1.30
N GLU A 43 7.35 0.93 0.40
CA GLU A 43 7.86 0.08 -0.67
C GLU A 43 8.81 0.84 -1.59
N GLY A 44 8.48 2.08 -1.97
CA GLY A 44 9.32 2.94 -2.79
C GLY A 44 10.65 3.29 -2.13
N LYS A 45 10.65 3.55 -0.81
CA LYS A 45 11.88 3.75 -0.04
C LYS A 45 12.76 2.50 -0.06
N LEU A 46 12.19 1.32 0.16
CA LEU A 46 12.94 0.06 0.13
C LEU A 46 13.48 -0.24 -1.27
N ALA A 47 12.70 0.01 -2.32
CA ALA A 47 13.12 -0.16 -3.71
C ALA A 47 14.27 0.78 -4.12
N ALA A 48 14.43 1.92 -3.44
CA ALA A 48 15.54 2.84 -3.67
C ALA A 48 16.88 2.35 -3.06
N VAL A 49 16.86 1.44 -2.09
CA VAL A 49 18.07 1.00 -1.37
C VAL A 49 19.16 0.47 -2.31
N PRO A 50 18.90 -0.45 -3.25
CA PRO A 50 19.94 -0.96 -4.16
C PRO A 50 20.55 0.15 -5.02
N LEU A 51 19.72 1.06 -5.53
CA LEU A 51 20.15 2.19 -6.38
C LEU A 51 21.07 3.15 -5.61
N LEU A 52 20.78 3.40 -4.33
CA LEU A 52 21.60 4.28 -3.49
C LEU A 52 22.91 3.61 -3.06
N LEU A 53 22.92 2.30 -2.88
CA LEU A 53 24.14 1.53 -2.67
C LEU A 53 25.04 1.57 -3.92
N GLU A 54 24.46 1.37 -5.11
CA GLU A 54 25.17 1.51 -6.39
C GLU A 54 25.73 2.93 -6.58
N ALA A 55 25.02 3.95 -6.09
CA ALA A 55 25.49 5.34 -6.06
C ALA A 55 26.59 5.61 -5.00
N GLY A 56 27.02 4.58 -4.24
CA GLY A 56 28.14 4.65 -3.30
C GLY A 56 27.77 5.11 -1.89
N MET A 57 26.47 5.16 -1.53
CA MET A 57 26.04 5.49 -0.17
C MET A 57 26.23 4.30 0.78
N THR A 58 26.52 4.57 2.05
CA THR A 58 26.57 3.51 3.07
C THR A 58 25.17 3.15 3.57
N VAL A 59 25.03 1.93 4.12
CA VAL A 59 23.77 1.45 4.70
C VAL A 59 23.26 2.40 5.78
N GLU A 60 24.14 2.94 6.61
CA GLU A 60 23.82 3.90 7.67
C GLU A 60 23.27 5.22 7.11
N GLN A 61 23.87 5.74 6.04
CA GLN A 61 23.41 6.97 5.38
C GLN A 61 22.05 6.76 4.70
N ILE A 62 21.82 5.58 4.13
CA ILE A 62 20.55 5.25 3.48
C ILE A 62 19.43 5.14 4.53
N ALA A 63 19.69 4.45 5.64
CA ALA A 63 18.75 4.32 6.76
C ALA A 63 18.33 5.70 7.30
N GLU A 64 19.30 6.58 7.55
CA GLU A 64 19.05 7.95 8.02
C GLU A 64 18.24 8.76 6.99
N ARG A 65 18.66 8.79 5.72
CA ARG A 65 18.02 9.64 4.70
C ARG A 65 16.63 9.19 4.31
N LEU A 66 16.40 7.89 4.26
CA LEU A 66 15.08 7.35 3.94
C LEU A 66 14.19 7.22 5.17
N GLY A 67 14.75 7.40 6.38
CA GLY A 67 14.05 7.18 7.64
C GLY A 67 13.55 5.75 7.75
N ILE A 68 14.40 4.79 7.38
CA ILE A 68 14.15 3.35 7.47
C ILE A 68 15.03 2.80 8.58
N ASP A 69 14.55 1.80 9.30
CA ASP A 69 15.36 1.07 10.26
C ASP A 69 16.62 0.46 9.62
N LEU A 70 17.75 0.57 10.32
CA LEU A 70 19.05 0.13 9.79
C LEU A 70 19.06 -1.37 9.46
N GLU A 71 18.44 -2.21 10.28
CA GLU A 71 18.40 -3.65 10.05
C GLU A 71 17.57 -4.00 8.81
N VAL A 72 16.52 -3.23 8.53
CA VAL A 72 15.74 -3.38 7.31
C VAL A 72 16.57 -3.04 6.08
N VAL A 73 17.32 -1.93 6.11
CA VAL A 73 18.23 -1.56 5.00
C VAL A 73 19.30 -2.63 4.80
N ARG A 74 19.90 -3.16 5.88
CA ARG A 74 20.88 -4.27 5.81
C ARG A 74 20.29 -5.51 5.15
N ARG A 75 19.05 -5.88 5.49
CA ARG A 75 18.38 -7.04 4.90
C ARG A 75 18.09 -6.85 3.42
N VAL A 76 17.68 -5.65 2.99
CA VAL A 76 17.46 -5.36 1.57
C VAL A 76 18.78 -5.36 0.80
N ALA A 77 19.85 -4.86 1.39
CA ALA A 77 21.19 -4.84 0.78
C ALA A 77 21.84 -6.23 0.61
N GLN A 78 21.35 -7.25 1.32
CA GLN A 78 21.87 -8.62 1.29
C GLN A 78 21.05 -9.58 0.41
N GLN A 79 19.94 -9.10 -0.15
CA GLN A 79 19.13 -9.83 -1.13
C GLN A 79 19.73 -9.69 -2.52
#